data_AF-A0A7G2M1S8-F1
#
_entry.id   AF-A0A7G2M1S8-F1
#
_cell.length_a   1.000
_cell.length_b   1.000
_cell.length_c   1.000
_cell.angle_alpha   90.00
_cell.angle_beta   90.00
_cell.angle_gamma   90.00
#
_symmetry.space_group_name_H-M   'P 1'
#
loop_
_entity.id
_entity.type
_entity.pdbx_description
1 polymer ?
#
loop_
_entity_poly.entity_id
_entity_poly.type
_entity_poly.pdbx_seq_one_letter_code
_entity_poly.pdbx_strand_id
1 'polypeptide(L)'
;MKLSTLMTSAALALGLASGAVAQDKTKVGFVFVGPVGDGGWTYEHNQGRLAVEEEFGDKVETVFVESVAEGPDSERVMTQMA
;
A
#
# COMPACT_ATOMS: atom_id res chain seq x y z
N MET A 1 11.44 3.92 46.55
CA MET A 1 11.23 4.78 45.36
C MET A 1 9.93 5.55 45.61
N LYS A 2 9.95 6.90 45.59
CA LYS A 2 8.78 7.69 45.99
C LYS A 2 7.69 7.59 44.91
N LEU A 3 6.45 7.38 45.32
CA LEU A 3 5.26 7.29 44.46
C LEU A 3 5.12 8.46 43.48
N SER A 4 5.63 9.63 43.86
CA SER A 4 5.71 10.82 43.01
C SER A 4 6.57 10.61 41.76
N THR A 5 7.67 9.85 41.85
CA THR A 5 8.55 9.55 40.70
C THR A 5 7.86 8.64 39.68
N LEU A 6 6.97 7.74 40.13
CA LEU A 6 6.19 6.85 39.26
C LEU A 6 5.10 7.60 38.49
N MET A 7 4.40 8.54 39.13
CA MET A 7 3.35 9.31 38.46
C MET A 7 3.88 10.32 37.44
N THR A 8 5.01 10.96 37.72
CA THR A 8 5.67 11.85 36.74
C THR A 8 6.15 11.09 35.51
N SER A 9 6.62 9.84 35.68
CA SER A 9 7.07 9.01 34.56
C SER A 9 5.91 8.49 33.70
N ALA A 10 4.74 8.21 34.31
CA ALA A 10 3.55 7.79 33.58
C ALA A 10 2.92 8.91 32.74
N ALA A 11 2.92 10.15 33.24
CA ALA A 11 2.41 11.30 32.50
C ALA A 11 3.27 11.65 31.27
N LEU A 12 4.60 11.46 31.36
CA LEU A 12 5.50 11.68 30.23
C LEU A 12 5.31 10.62 29.13
N ALA A 13 5.09 9.36 29.51
CA ALA A 13 4.82 8.27 28.57
C ALA A 13 3.50 8.45 27.80
N LEU A 14 2.48 9.04 28.44
CA LEU A 14 1.20 9.37 27.78
C LEU A 14 1.30 10.61 26.87
N GLY A 15 2.16 11.57 27.19
CA GLY A 15 2.41 12.76 26.36
C GLY A 15 3.18 12.48 25.07
N LEU A 16 3.95 11.39 25.02
CA LEU A 16 4.66 10.92 23.82
C LEU A 16 3.77 10.09 22.88
N ALA A 17 2.58 9.67 23.33
CA ALA A 17 1.64 8.87 22.56
C ALA A 17 0.65 9.74 21.74
N SER A 18 0.69 11.07 21.87
CA SER A 18 -0.17 11.96 21.09
C SER A 18 0.36 12.12 19.67
N GLY A 19 -0.10 11.24 18.78
CA GLY A 19 -0.28 11.53 17.36
C GLY A 19 0.87 11.10 16.44
N ALA A 20 1.06 9.79 16.26
CA ALA A 20 1.52 9.33 14.96
C ALA A 20 0.42 9.66 13.94
N VAL A 21 0.60 10.73 13.17
CA VAL A 21 -0.23 11.01 12.00
C VAL A 21 0.12 9.91 11.00
N ALA A 22 -0.69 8.86 10.93
CA ALA A 22 -0.56 7.87 9.89
C ALA A 22 -0.73 8.59 8.55
N GLN A 23 0.34 8.66 7.76
CA GLN A 23 0.24 9.19 6.41
C GLN A 23 -0.64 8.24 5.59
N ASP A 24 -1.59 8.78 4.84
CA ASP A 24 -2.42 7.97 3.96
C ASP A 24 -1.53 7.15 3.02
N LYS A 25 -1.90 5.87 2.83
CA LYS A 25 -1.16 4.96 1.96
C LYS A 25 -1.14 5.50 0.53
N THR A 26 -0.01 5.34 -0.14
CA THR A 26 0.05 5.59 -1.57
C THR A 26 -0.70 4.48 -2.29
N LYS A 27 -1.80 4.82 -2.96
CA LYS A 27 -2.57 3.87 -3.77
C LYS A 27 -1.95 3.74 -5.15
N VAL A 28 -1.69 2.50 -5.59
CA VAL A 28 -1.01 2.21 -6.85
C VAL A 28 -1.82 1.20 -7.67
N GLY A 29 -2.25 1.61 -8.86
CA GLY A 29 -2.98 0.74 -9.80
C GLY A 29 -2.04 0.07 -10.81
N PHE A 30 -2.27 -1.23 -11.06
CA PHE A 30 -1.58 -2.03 -12.08
C PHE A 30 -2.62 -2.55 -13.09
N VAL A 31 -2.47 -2.17 -14.36
CA VAL A 31 -3.37 -2.61 -15.44
C VAL A 31 -2.60 -3.59 -16.33
N PHE A 32 -3.08 -4.82 -16.44
CA PHE A 32 -2.43 -5.87 -17.24
C PHE A 32 -3.26 -6.26 -18.46
N VAL A 33 -2.58 -6.38 -19.61
CA VAL A 33 -3.21 -6.82 -20.87
C VAL A 33 -3.55 -8.31 -20.87
N GLY A 34 -2.74 -9.14 -20.21
CA GLY A 34 -2.93 -10.59 -20.07
C GLY A 34 -3.35 -11.00 -18.67
N PRO A 35 -3.59 -12.30 -18.44
CA PRO A 35 -3.80 -12.86 -17.10
C PRO A 35 -2.46 -13.04 -16.36
N VAL A 36 -2.48 -12.92 -15.03
CA VAL A 36 -1.29 -13.17 -14.18
C VAL A 36 -0.74 -14.59 -14.35
N GLY A 37 -1.59 -15.54 -14.75
CA GLY A 37 -1.21 -16.92 -15.02
C GLY A 37 -0.56 -17.18 -16.38
N ASP A 38 -0.15 -16.15 -17.13
CA ASP A 38 0.45 -16.31 -18.47
C ASP A 38 1.85 -16.96 -18.49
N GLY A 39 2.49 -17.09 -17.32
CA GLY A 39 3.82 -17.71 -17.19
C GLY A 39 4.95 -16.89 -17.80
N GLY A 40 4.74 -15.59 -18.05
CA GLY A 40 5.72 -14.71 -18.66
C GLY A 40 5.48 -13.25 -18.33
N TRP A 41 5.08 -12.45 -19.33
CA TRP A 41 5.03 -10.99 -19.24
C TRP A 41 4.21 -10.47 -18.06
N THR A 42 2.94 -10.87 -17.97
CA THR A 42 2.04 -10.40 -16.91
C THR A 42 2.43 -10.98 -15.56
N TYR A 43 2.84 -12.26 -15.54
CA TYR A 43 3.37 -12.90 -14.35
C TYR A 43 4.52 -12.08 -13.75
N GLU A 44 5.54 -11.74 -14.53
CA GLU A 44 6.71 -10.97 -14.06
C GLU A 44 6.34 -9.54 -13.63
N HIS A 45 5.43 -8.88 -14.34
CA HIS A 45 4.89 -7.59 -13.90
C HIS A 45 4.17 -7.68 -12.55
N ASN A 46 3.41 -8.76 -12.31
CA ASN A 46 2.79 -9.01 -11.02
C ASN A 46 3.82 -9.38 -9.94
N GLN A 47 4.91 -10.08 -10.26
CA GLN A 47 6.03 -10.26 -9.33
C GLN A 47 6.63 -8.90 -8.93
N GLY A 48 6.78 -7.97 -9.89
CA GLY A 48 7.17 -6.59 -9.60
C GLY A 48 6.20 -5.86 -8.66
N ARG A 49 4.88 -6.02 -8.85
CA ARG A 49 3.87 -5.47 -7.94
C ARG A 49 4.04 -6.03 -6.52
N LEU A 50 4.22 -7.34 -6.38
CA LEU A 50 4.42 -7.99 -5.09
C LEU A 50 5.70 -7.50 -4.40
N ALA A 51 6.78 -7.28 -5.16
CA ALA A 51 8.01 -6.70 -4.63
C ALA A 51 7.82 -5.26 -4.12
N VAL A 52 6.95 -4.47 -4.76
CA VAL A 52 6.56 -3.14 -4.26
C VAL A 52 5.82 -3.26 -2.92
N GLU A 53 4.89 -4.21 -2.79
CA GLU A 53 4.21 -4.45 -1.51
C GLU A 53 5.18 -4.91 -0.41
N GLU A 54 6.13 -5.77 -0.75
CA GLU A 54 7.15 -6.27 0.18
C GLU A 54 8.07 -5.14 0.68
N GLU A 55 8.59 -4.30 -0.22
CA GLU A 55 9.56 -3.25 0.11
C GLU A 55 8.92 -2.09 0.87
N PHE A 56 7.71 -1.66 0.45
CA PHE A 56 7.09 -0.45 0.99
C PHE A 56 6.04 -0.72 2.07
N GLY A 57 5.57 -1.97 2.19
CA GLY A 57 4.71 -2.43 3.28
C GLY A 57 3.48 -1.56 3.50
N ASP A 58 3.34 -1.04 4.72
CA ASP A 58 2.19 -0.25 5.14
C ASP A 58 2.10 1.13 4.48
N LYS A 59 3.11 1.56 3.73
CA LYS A 59 3.12 2.84 3.00
C LYS A 59 2.36 2.78 1.67
N VAL A 60 2.10 1.58 1.15
CA VAL A 60 1.43 1.39 -0.16
C VAL A 60 0.19 0.52 -0.05
N GLU A 61 -0.73 0.72 -0.97
CA GLU A 61 -1.88 -0.14 -1.24
C GLU A 61 -1.93 -0.37 -2.74
N THR A 62 -1.68 -1.61 -3.19
CA THR A 62 -1.74 -1.92 -4.62
C THR A 62 -3.08 -2.54 -5.00
N VAL A 63 -3.56 -2.19 -6.18
CA VAL A 63 -4.73 -2.82 -6.82
C VAL A 63 -4.35 -3.20 -8.24
N PHE A 64 -4.94 -4.28 -8.77
CA PHE A 64 -4.69 -4.68 -10.14
C PHE A 64 -5.96 -5.17 -10.84
N VAL A 65 -5.98 -5.03 -12.16
CA VAL A 65 -6.97 -5.65 -13.05
C VAL A 65 -6.21 -6.30 -14.21
N GLU A 66 -6.56 -7.55 -14.49
CA GLU A 66 -5.95 -8.35 -15.54
C GLU A 66 -6.86 -8.49 -16.76
N SER A 67 -6.30 -8.97 -17.88
CA SER A 67 -7.02 -9.19 -19.14
C SER A 67 -7.72 -7.94 -19.68
N VAL A 68 -7.11 -6.75 -19.51
CA VAL A 68 -7.65 -5.48 -19.99
C VAL A 68 -7.26 -5.28 -21.45
N ALA A 69 -8.25 -5.11 -22.32
CA ALA A 69 -7.97 -4.88 -23.73
C ALA A 69 -7.33 -3.50 -23.95
N GLU A 70 -6.44 -3.42 -24.92
CA GLU A 70 -5.86 -2.14 -25.35
C GLU A 70 -6.94 -1.19 -25.89
N GLY A 71 -6.64 0.10 -25.90
CA GLY A 71 -7.54 1.13 -26.42
C GLY A 71 -8.60 1.56 -25.41
N PRO A 72 -9.89 1.70 -25.81
CA PRO A 72 -10.92 2.32 -24.95
C PRO A 72 -11.14 1.60 -23.62
N ASP A 73 -10.93 0.29 -23.57
CA ASP A 73 -11.10 -0.48 -22.33
C ASP A 73 -10.02 -0.16 -21.30
N SER A 74 -8.77 0.04 -21.75
CA SER A 74 -7.67 0.50 -20.91
C SER A 74 -7.97 1.88 -20.31
N GLU A 75 -8.46 2.83 -21.10
CA GLU A 75 -8.83 4.17 -20.62
C GLU A 75 -9.92 4.09 -19.53
N ARG A 76 -10.95 3.27 -19.76
CA ARG A 76 -12.03 3.04 -18.79
C ARG A 76 -11.48 2.49 -17.47
N VAL A 77 -10.63 1.46 -17.52
CA VAL A 77 -10.06 0.84 -16.31
C VAL A 77 -9.19 1.84 -15.58
N MET A 78 -8.30 2.54 -16.28
CA MET A 78 -7.42 3.55 -15.68
C MET A 78 -8.22 4.68 -15.00
N THR A 79 -9.33 5.11 -15.62
CA THR A 79 -10.21 6.14 -15.04
C THR A 79 -10.92 5.65 -13.78
N GLN A 80 -11.31 4.37 -13.72
CA GLN A 80 -11.97 3.78 -12.54
C GLN A 80 -11.02 3.52 -11.37
N MET A 81 -9.71 3.47 -11.62
CA MET A 81 -8.68 3.29 -10.59
C MET A 81 -8.18 4.61 -9.97
N ALA A 82 -8.43 5.74 -10.63
CA ALA A 82 -8.05 7.08 -10.17
C ALA A 82 -9.01 7.61 -9.09
#